data_AF-A0A656GKT5-F1
#
_entry.id   AF-A0A656GKT5-F1
#
_cell.length_a   1.000
_cell.length_b   1.000
_cell.length_c   1.000
_cell.angle_alpha   90.00
_cell.angle_beta   90.00
_cell.angle_gamma   90.00
#
_symmetry.space_group_name_H-M   'P 1'
#
loop_
_entity.id
_entity.type
_entity.pdbx_description
1 polymer ?
#
loop_
_entity_poly.entity_id
_entity_poly.type
_entity_poly.pdbx_seq_one_letter_code
_entity_poly.pdbx_strand_id
1 'polypeptide(L)'
;QPLLNLMRDRLFESPFIHCDETRVQILKEPDRDPTSQSWMWGQASGPPDRKVVLFDYTTSCAQEVPLCLLESYRGNVMTDDYPCSLKAKWAALMLHWHALTNCMASSVNS
;
A
#
# COMPACT_ATOMS: atom_id res chain seq x y z
N GLN A 1 -6.34 15.23 -19.82
CA GLN A 1 -6.18 14.13 -18.84
C GLN A 1 -6.58 14.67 -17.46
N PRO A 2 -7.40 13.96 -16.65
CA PRO A 2 -7.76 14.40 -15.31
C PRO A 2 -6.53 14.58 -14.41
N LEU A 3 -6.58 15.54 -13.47
CA LEU A 3 -5.47 15.81 -12.54
C LEU A 3 -5.05 14.56 -11.75
N LEU A 4 -6.02 13.74 -11.36
CA LEU A 4 -5.78 12.48 -10.66
C LEU A 4 -4.85 11.55 -11.44
N ASN A 5 -5.02 11.45 -12.77
CA ASN A 5 -4.18 10.59 -13.59
C ASN A 5 -2.74 11.13 -13.65
N LEU A 6 -2.56 12.45 -13.75
CA LEU A 6 -1.22 13.07 -13.73
C LEU A 6 -0.51 12.85 -12.40
N MET A 7 -1.24 12.94 -11.28
CA MET A 7 -0.69 12.63 -9.95
C MET A 7 -0.34 11.15 -9.84
N ARG A 8 -1.15 10.26 -10.41
CA ARG A 8 -0.89 8.81 -10.42
C ARG A 8 0.34 8.45 -11.24
N ASP A 9 0.51 9.06 -12.42
CA ASP A 9 1.71 8.91 -13.25
C ASP A 9 2.95 9.35 -12.46
N ARG A 10 2.87 10.51 -11.79
CA ARG A 10 3.95 11.04 -10.96
C ARG A 10 4.27 10.18 -9.73
N LEU A 11 3.26 9.56 -9.13
CA LEU A 11 3.42 8.59 -8.03
C LEU A 11 4.21 7.37 -8.51
N PHE A 12 3.90 6.86 -9.71
CA PHE A 12 4.54 5.67 -10.29
C PHE A 12 5.95 5.91 -10.83
N GLU A 13 6.36 7.16 -11.07
CA GLU A 13 7.75 7.51 -11.41
C GLU A 13 8.73 7.23 -10.26
N SER A 14 8.26 7.19 -9.02
CA SER A 14 9.11 6.94 -7.86
C SER A 14 9.50 5.46 -7.76
N PRO A 15 10.74 5.13 -7.37
CA PRO A 15 11.16 3.73 -7.15
C PRO A 15 10.50 3.09 -5.93
N PHE A 16 9.89 3.89 -5.06
CA PHE A 16 9.32 3.46 -3.80
C PHE A 16 7.97 4.14 -3.53
N ILE A 17 6.97 3.36 -3.17
CA ILE A 17 5.63 3.83 -2.80
C ILE A 17 5.28 3.25 -1.43
N HIS A 18 4.81 4.10 -0.54
CA HIS A 18 4.12 3.67 0.67
C HIS A 18 2.65 3.49 0.33
N CYS A 19 2.11 2.31 0.58
CA CYS A 19 0.70 2.00 0.36
C CYS A 19 0.18 1.34 1.63
N ASP A 20 -0.82 1.96 2.24
CA ASP A 20 -1.40 1.52 3.51
C ASP A 20 -2.92 1.48 3.42
N GLU A 21 -3.53 0.48 4.05
CA GLU A 21 -4.98 0.35 4.20
C GLU A 21 -5.44 0.85 5.58
N THR A 22 -6.21 1.91 5.60
CA THR A 22 -6.86 2.39 6.82
C THR A 22 -8.32 1.94 6.86
N ARG A 23 -8.71 1.27 7.94
CA ARG A 23 -10.11 0.95 8.23
C ARG A 23 -10.84 2.23 8.62
N VAL A 24 -11.93 2.54 7.90
CA VAL A 24 -12.76 3.72 8.16
C VAL A 24 -14.22 3.33 8.35
N GLN A 25 -14.87 3.95 9.32
CA GLN A 25 -16.31 3.81 9.55
C GLN A 25 -17.01 5.06 9.03
N ILE A 26 -17.90 4.88 8.05
CA ILE A 26 -18.68 5.97 7.46
C ILE A 26 -20.07 5.96 8.10
N LEU A 27 -20.40 7.03 8.83
CA LEU A 27 -21.67 7.13 9.55
C LEU A 27 -22.87 7.44 8.63
N LYS A 28 -22.62 7.96 7.43
CA LYS A 28 -23.63 8.43 6.48
C LYS A 28 -23.30 7.99 5.05
N GLU A 29 -23.14 6.69 4.85
CA GLU A 29 -22.99 6.14 3.50
C GLU A 29 -24.38 5.90 2.89
N PRO A 30 -24.67 6.38 1.67
CA PRO A 30 -25.91 6.05 0.97
C PRO A 30 -26.01 4.53 0.80
N ASP A 31 -27.17 3.96 1.11
CA ASP A 31 -27.47 2.53 0.91
C ASP A 31 -26.58 1.53 1.70
N ARG A 32 -25.94 1.98 2.78
CA ARG A 32 -25.08 1.12 3.62
C ARG A 32 -25.27 1.35 5.12
N ASP A 33 -25.16 0.27 5.88
CA ASP A 33 -25.32 0.32 7.34
C ASP A 33 -24.13 1.06 7.99
N PRO A 34 -24.34 1.97 8.96
CA PRO A 34 -23.27 2.68 9.67
C PRO A 34 -22.26 1.79 10.40
N THR A 35 -22.60 0.52 10.66
CA THR A 35 -21.69 -0.50 11.24
C THR A 35 -20.79 -1.16 10.19
N SER A 36 -21.07 -0.95 8.91
CA SER A 36 -20.32 -1.53 7.79
C SER A 36 -18.88 -1.02 7.78
N GLN A 37 -17.95 -1.94 7.54
CA GLN A 37 -16.54 -1.63 7.44
C GLN A 37 -16.22 -1.08 6.05
N SER A 38 -15.48 0.01 5.99
CA SER A 38 -14.92 0.53 4.74
C SER A 38 -13.42 0.67 4.85
N TRP A 39 -12.76 0.82 3.70
CA TRP A 39 -11.32 0.96 3.63
C TRP A 39 -10.95 2.17 2.80
N MET A 40 -9.92 2.86 3.23
CA MET A 40 -9.26 3.92 2.50
C MET A 40 -7.81 3.51 2.28
N TRP A 41 -7.39 3.51 1.02
CA TRP A 41 -6.03 3.21 0.62
C TRP A 41 -5.26 4.50 0.47
N GLY A 42 -4.27 4.72 1.32
CA GLY A 42 -3.35 5.84 1.23
C GLY A 42 -2.11 5.44 0.44
N GLN A 43 -1.87 6.10 -0.70
CA GLN A 43 -0.67 5.92 -1.50
C GLN A 43 0.18 7.18 -1.40
N ALA A 44 1.41 7.07 -0.90
CA ALA A 44 2.33 8.19 -0.75
C ALA A 44 3.67 7.91 -1.44
N SER A 45 4.14 8.88 -2.23
CA SER A 45 5.39 8.75 -2.95
C SER A 45 5.99 10.09 -3.36
N GLY A 46 7.21 10.06 -3.90
CA GLY A 46 7.94 11.22 -4.41
C GLY A 46 9.00 11.77 -3.44
N PRO A 47 9.94 12.56 -3.96
CA PRO A 47 11.00 13.18 -3.16
C PRO A 47 10.43 14.22 -2.19
N PRO A 48 11.18 14.63 -1.14
CA PRO A 48 10.68 15.53 -0.11
C PRO A 48 10.06 16.84 -0.61
N ASP A 49 10.52 17.35 -1.76
CA ASP A 49 10.07 18.56 -2.43
C ASP A 49 8.85 18.37 -3.34
N ARG A 50 8.52 17.13 -3.72
CA ARG A 50 7.43 16.79 -4.65
C ARG A 50 6.68 15.54 -4.21
N LYS A 51 6.16 15.57 -2.98
CA LYS A 51 5.34 14.48 -2.42
C LYS A 51 3.98 14.45 -3.10
N VAL A 52 3.56 13.25 -3.50
CA VAL A 52 2.23 12.95 -4.01
C VAL A 52 1.57 12.01 -3.02
N VAL A 53 0.37 12.35 -2.58
CA VAL A 53 -0.46 11.51 -1.73
C VAL A 53 -1.82 11.35 -2.40
N LEU A 54 -2.22 10.10 -2.64
CA LEU A 54 -3.51 9.74 -3.23
C LEU A 54 -4.29 8.89 -2.23
N PHE A 55 -5.59 9.11 -2.19
CA PHE A 55 -6.52 8.35 -1.36
C PHE A 55 -7.56 7.69 -2.26
N ASP A 56 -7.62 6.36 -2.22
CA ASP A 56 -8.62 5.58 -2.94
C ASP A 56 -9.57 4.94 -1.92
N TYR A 57 -10.87 5.21 -2.08
CA TYR A 57 -11.90 4.64 -1.21
C TYR A 57 -12.44 3.33 -1.80
N THR A 58 -12.65 2.34 -0.94
CA THR A 58 -13.30 1.08 -1.30
C THR A 58 -14.19 0.56 -0.17
N THR A 59 -15.29 -0.07 -0.55
CA THR A 59 -16.19 -0.77 0.38
C THR A 59 -15.71 -2.19 0.69
N SER A 60 -14.69 -2.67 -0.02
CA SER A 60 -14.16 -4.02 0.07
C SER A 60 -12.65 -3.99 0.29
N CYS A 61 -12.19 -4.93 1.12
CA CYS A 61 -10.78 -5.15 1.42
C CYS A 61 -10.20 -6.33 0.63
N ALA A 62 -10.83 -6.67 -0.49
CA ALA A 62 -10.42 -7.81 -1.28
C ALA A 62 -9.05 -7.58 -1.93
N GLN A 63 -8.29 -8.65 -2.13
CA GLN A 63 -6.91 -8.62 -2.63
C GLN A 63 -6.79 -8.00 -4.04
N GLU A 64 -7.89 -8.01 -4.79
CA GLU A 64 -7.99 -7.41 -6.11
C GLU A 64 -7.87 -5.89 -6.08
N VAL A 65 -8.22 -5.25 -4.96
CA VAL A 65 -8.14 -3.79 -4.83
C VAL A 65 -6.69 -3.30 -4.94
N PRO A 66 -5.73 -3.73 -4.09
CA PRO A 66 -4.35 -3.29 -4.22
C PRO A 66 -3.70 -3.75 -5.54
N LEU A 67 -4.11 -4.91 -6.08
CA LEU A 67 -3.66 -5.37 -7.40
C LEU A 67 -4.06 -4.42 -8.53
N CYS A 68 -5.30 -3.96 -8.52
CA CYS A 68 -5.83 -2.98 -9.47
C CYS A 68 -5.17 -1.62 -9.28
N LEU A 69 -5.03 -1.17 -8.03
CA LEU A 69 -4.44 0.14 -7.72
C LEU A 69 -2.98 0.25 -8.20
N LEU A 70 -2.22 -0.85 -8.13
CA LEU A 70 -0.78 -0.91 -8.43
C LEU A 70 -0.46 -1.69 -9.72
N GLU A 71 -1.43 -1.95 -10.59
CA GLU A 71 -1.27 -2.83 -11.76
C GLU A 71 -0.10 -2.41 -12.67
N SER A 72 0.00 -1.10 -12.90
CA SER A 72 1.00 -0.47 -13.78
C SER A 72 2.32 -0.13 -13.08
N TYR A 73 2.38 -0.24 -11.75
CA TYR A 73 3.59 0.06 -10.99
C TYR A 73 4.62 -1.07 -11.13
N ARG A 74 5.91 -0.70 -11.15
CA ARG A 74 7.05 -1.62 -11.33
C ARG A 74 8.14 -1.48 -10.26
N GLY A 75 8.00 -0.54 -9.34
CA GLY A 75 8.94 -0.33 -8.24
C GLY A 75 8.56 -1.13 -6.99
N ASN A 76 9.15 -0.76 -5.86
CA ASN A 76 8.89 -1.41 -4.58
C ASN A 76 7.74 -0.74 -3.83
N VAL A 77 6.95 -1.53 -3.12
CA VAL A 77 5.85 -1.07 -2.28
C VAL A 77 6.15 -1.42 -0.83
N MET A 78 5.95 -0.49 0.08
CA MET A 78 5.98 -0.70 1.52
C MET A 78 4.58 -0.54 2.09
N THR A 79 4.20 -1.51 2.91
CA THR A 79 2.91 -1.63 3.61
C THR A 79 3.22 -2.02 5.05
N ASP A 80 2.40 -1.58 6.00
CA ASP A 80 2.65 -1.76 7.44
C ASP A 80 1.97 -3.00 8.04
N ASP A 81 0.82 -3.42 7.51
CA ASP A 81 0.09 -4.58 8.03
C ASP A 81 -0.36 -5.57 6.94
N TYR A 82 -0.46 -6.83 7.38
CA TYR A 82 -0.62 -8.04 6.57
C TYR A 82 -2.05 -8.65 6.48
N PRO A 83 -3.19 -8.09 6.97
CA PRO A 83 -4.40 -8.92 7.10
C PRO A 83 -5.26 -8.99 5.83
N CYS A 84 -5.24 -7.94 4.99
CA CYS A 84 -6.09 -7.85 3.79
C CYS A 84 -5.34 -7.93 2.46
N SER A 85 -4.09 -7.47 2.48
CA SER A 85 -3.21 -7.33 1.34
C SER A 85 -2.47 -8.63 0.99
N LEU A 86 -3.07 -9.82 1.13
CA LEU A 86 -2.34 -11.03 0.76
C LEU A 86 -2.19 -11.16 -0.77
N LYS A 87 -0.92 -11.08 -1.22
CA LYS A 87 -0.41 -11.39 -2.57
C LYS A 87 -0.72 -10.40 -3.70
N ALA A 88 -0.72 -9.10 -3.43
CA ALA A 88 -0.61 -8.12 -4.50
C ALA A 88 0.86 -7.89 -4.92
N LYS A 89 1.38 -8.80 -5.76
CA LYS A 89 2.58 -8.63 -6.62
C LYS A 89 3.99 -8.53 -6.01
N TRP A 90 4.21 -8.52 -4.69
CA TRP A 90 5.58 -8.33 -4.16
C TRP A 90 5.99 -9.23 -2.98
N ALA A 91 6.42 -10.42 -3.35
CA ALA A 91 7.46 -11.18 -2.66
C ALA A 91 8.86 -10.52 -2.75
N ALA A 92 9.02 -9.27 -3.24
CA ALA A 92 10.35 -8.67 -3.43
C ALA A 92 10.97 -7.99 -2.21
N LEU A 93 10.21 -7.78 -1.12
CA LEU A 93 10.77 -7.23 0.13
C LEU A 93 10.75 -8.22 1.31
N MET A 94 10.45 -9.50 1.06
CA MET A 94 10.77 -10.61 1.97
C MET A 94 12.26 -11.02 1.92
N LEU A 95 13.12 -10.24 1.23
CA LEU A 95 14.57 -10.48 1.18
C LEU A 95 15.37 -9.70 2.23
N HIS A 96 14.78 -8.76 2.98
CA HIS A 96 15.49 -8.12 4.10
C HIS A 96 15.19 -8.75 5.47
N TRP A 97 14.06 -9.45 5.63
CA TRP A 97 13.72 -10.09 6.90
C TRP A 97 14.54 -11.38 7.17
N HIS A 98 14.84 -12.17 6.14
CA HIS A 98 15.72 -13.34 6.28
C HIS A 98 17.22 -12.99 6.35
N ALA A 99 17.62 -11.82 5.87
CA ALA A 99 19.02 -11.37 5.98
C ALA A 99 19.37 -10.90 7.41
N LEU A 100 18.43 -10.30 8.13
CA LEU A 100 18.66 -9.84 9.50
C LEU A 100 18.55 -10.95 10.56
N THR A 101 17.76 -11.99 10.31
CA THR A 101 17.68 -13.15 11.21
C THR A 101 18.93 -14.03 11.16
N ASN A 102 19.61 -14.14 10.01
CA ASN A 102 20.88 -14.88 9.92
C ASN A 102 22.07 -14.11 10.50
N CYS A 103 22.06 -12.77 10.51
CA CYS A 103 23.16 -11.98 11.07
C CYS A 103 23.17 -11.96 12.62
N MET A 104 22.01 -12.19 13.25
CA MET A 104 21.92 -12.36 14.71
C MET A 104 22.27 -13.79 15.17
N ALA A 105 22.03 -14.81 14.34
CA ALA A 105 22.33 -16.20 14.68
C ALA A 105 23.84 -16.51 14.67
N SER A 106 24.64 -15.80 13.87
CA SER A 106 26.11 -15.97 13.83
C SER A 106 26.86 -15.26 14.96
N SER A 107 26.22 -14.37 15.73
CA SER A 107 26.86 -13.66 16.85
C SER A 107 26.66 -14.33 18.22
N VAL A 108 25.91 -15.44 18.29
CA VAL A 108 25.63 -16.18 19.54
C VAL A 108 26.35 -17.54 19.57
N ASN A 109 27.27 -17.78 18.63
CA ASN A 109 28.06 -19.02 18.60
C ASN A 109 29.57 -18.76 18.36
N SER A 110 30.09 -17.64 18.86
CA SER A 110 31.52 -17.38 19.02
C SER A 110 31.86 -17.20 20.50
#